data_AF-A0AA42ZFG7-F1
#
_entry.id   AF-A0AA42ZFG7-F1
#
_cell.length_a   1.000
_cell.length_b   1.000
_cell.length_c   1.000
_cell.angle_alpha   90.00
_cell.angle_beta   90.00
_cell.angle_gamma   90.00
#
_symmetry.space_group_name_H-M   'P 1'
#
loop_
_entity.id
_entity.type
_entity.pdbx_description
1 polymer ?
#
loop_
_entity_poly.entity_id
_entity_poly.type
_entity_poly.pdbx_seq_one_letter_code
_entity_poly.pdbx_strand_id
1 'polypeptide(L)'
;MLAKIRSTAGYSLLELVIVIVIVAIIATVAMKSQTATNDIVRVEETKGELEQLAWAITGNQSLVSGGSRIDFGYVGDVGALPSNLDDLISNPGGLATWDGPYVQDDFYAAVGGPSSEFKTDAWGRAYQFSGGATIVSTGGGTTITQRLANSLDDLLYNRLTVTVVDLDNDPPGSVYRDSVRLILIHPDGAGGFATRNSSPDANGLALFDSIPIGQQTLRTVYLPSNDTLTRLVTFTPGGDSFMQTQLFGDLW
;
A
#
# COMPACT_ATOMS: atom_id res chain seq x y z
N MET A 1 -2.70 -46.84 76.93
CA MET A 1 -2.65 -45.67 76.04
C MET A 1 -3.04 -46.15 74.65
N LEU A 2 -4.22 -45.77 74.14
CA LEU A 2 -4.78 -46.26 72.88
C LEU A 2 -4.01 -45.68 71.68
N ALA A 3 -3.36 -46.53 70.90
CA ALA A 3 -2.81 -46.15 69.61
C ALA A 3 -3.96 -45.98 68.61
N LYS A 4 -4.13 -44.75 68.13
CA LYS A 4 -5.12 -44.38 67.10
C LYS A 4 -4.66 -44.97 65.77
N ILE A 5 -5.28 -46.08 65.34
CA ILE A 5 -5.07 -46.64 64.00
C ILE A 5 -5.64 -45.65 62.98
N ARG A 6 -4.77 -45.06 62.15
CA ARG A 6 -5.21 -44.27 61.00
C ARG A 6 -5.77 -45.23 59.95
N SER A 7 -7.05 -45.06 59.61
CA SER A 7 -7.64 -45.68 58.43
C SER A 7 -7.01 -45.02 57.19
N THR A 8 -6.08 -45.72 56.56
CA THR A 8 -5.66 -45.43 55.19
C THR A 8 -6.66 -46.13 54.28
N ALA A 9 -7.78 -45.47 54.00
CA ALA A 9 -8.70 -45.95 52.97
C ALA A 9 -7.94 -45.95 51.64
N GLY A 10 -7.57 -47.13 51.16
CA GLY A 10 -6.97 -47.30 49.84
C GLY A 10 -7.98 -46.84 48.79
N TYR A 11 -7.56 -45.93 47.92
CA TYR A 11 -8.36 -45.47 46.78
C TYR A 11 -8.87 -46.69 46.00
N SER A 12 -10.18 -46.73 45.75
CA SER A 12 -10.77 -47.83 44.99
C SER A 12 -10.36 -47.74 43.52
N LEU A 13 -10.22 -48.88 42.83
CA LEU A 13 -9.98 -48.90 41.38
C LEU A 13 -11.05 -48.09 40.62
N LEU A 14 -12.28 -48.08 41.12
CA LEU A 14 -13.39 -47.31 40.54
C LEU A 14 -13.12 -45.80 40.59
N GLU A 15 -12.57 -45.31 41.69
CA GLU A 15 -12.27 -43.89 41.88
C GLU A 15 -11.17 -43.42 40.94
N LEU A 16 -10.12 -44.23 40.75
CA LEU A 16 -9.06 -43.94 39.79
C LEU A 16 -9.58 -43.95 38.34
N VAL A 17 -10.46 -44.88 37.99
CA VAL A 17 -11.11 -44.91 36.66
C VAL A 17 -11.97 -43.66 36.44
N ILE A 18 -12.76 -43.23 37.43
CA ILE A 18 -13.58 -42.02 37.35
C ILE A 18 -12.69 -40.77 37.16
N VAL A 19 -11.58 -40.66 37.89
CA VAL A 19 -10.64 -39.54 37.74
C VAL A 19 -10.05 -39.50 36.33
N ILE A 20 -9.64 -40.64 35.78
CA ILE A 20 -9.08 -40.70 34.41
C ILE A 20 -10.13 -40.27 33.37
N VAL A 21 -11.39 -40.70 33.53
CA VAL A 21 -12.49 -40.31 32.63
C VAL A 21 -12.75 -38.80 32.71
N ILE A 22 -12.79 -38.22 33.92
CA ILE A 22 -13.00 -36.78 34.10
C ILE A 22 -11.84 -35.99 33.50
N VAL A 23 -10.59 -36.41 33.71
CA VAL A 23 -9.41 -35.75 33.14
C VAL A 23 -9.44 -35.82 31.60
N ALA A 24 -9.84 -36.95 31.00
CA ALA A 24 -9.94 -37.07 29.55
C ALA A 24 -11.00 -36.13 28.95
N ILE A 25 -12.15 -35.97 29.62
CA ILE A 25 -13.22 -35.05 29.19
C ILE A 25 -12.72 -33.60 29.29
N ILE A 26 -12.12 -33.21 30.41
CA ILE A 26 -11.59 -31.85 30.62
C ILE A 26 -10.49 -31.55 29.61
N ALA A 27 -9.56 -32.48 29.37
CA ALA A 27 -8.49 -32.32 28.39
C ALA A 27 -9.04 -32.10 26.98
N THR A 28 -10.06 -32.86 26.57
CA THR A 28 -10.69 -32.71 25.25
C THR A 28 -11.37 -31.35 25.08
N VAL A 29 -12.09 -30.87 26.11
CA VAL A 29 -12.73 -29.54 26.08
C VAL A 29 -11.68 -28.42 26.07
N ALA A 30 -10.62 -28.55 26.86
CA ALA A 30 -9.51 -27.58 26.89
C ALA A 30 -8.81 -27.49 25.52
N MET A 31 -8.54 -28.61 24.86
CA MET A 31 -7.94 -28.64 23.52
C MET A 31 -8.83 -27.94 22.48
N LYS A 32 -10.14 -28.19 22.48
CA LYS A 32 -11.09 -27.51 21.57
C LYS A 32 -11.18 -26.00 21.83
N SER A 33 -11.10 -25.58 23.09
CA SER A 33 -11.07 -24.17 23.47
C SER A 33 -9.78 -23.48 22.98
N GLN A 34 -8.64 -24.15 23.08
CA GLN A 34 -7.35 -23.60 22.62
C GLN A 34 -7.31 -23.42 21.10
N THR A 35 -7.88 -24.34 20.33
CA THR A 35 -7.90 -24.23 18.86
C THR A 35 -8.69 -23.01 18.39
N ALA A 36 -9.83 -22.71 19.01
CA ALA A 36 -10.65 -21.56 18.64
C ALA A 36 -9.95 -20.22 18.93
N THR A 37 -9.27 -20.10 20.07
CA THR A 37 -8.50 -18.90 20.41
C THR A 37 -7.31 -18.71 19.46
N ASN A 38 -6.59 -19.79 19.12
CA ASN A 38 -5.47 -19.72 18.19
C ASN A 38 -5.91 -19.28 16.79
N ASP A 39 -7.07 -19.72 16.31
CA ASP A 39 -7.58 -19.30 15.00
C ASP A 39 -7.95 -17.82 14.97
N ILE A 40 -8.52 -17.27 16.06
CA ILE A 40 -8.79 -15.82 16.15
C ILE A 40 -7.49 -15.02 16.08
N VAL A 41 -6.45 -15.44 16.82
CA VAL A 41 -5.14 -14.78 16.80
C VAL A 41 -4.56 -14.77 15.38
N ARG A 42 -4.59 -15.92 14.70
CA ARG A 42 -4.10 -16.06 13.32
C ARG A 42 -4.88 -15.20 12.32
N VAL A 43 -6.19 -15.07 12.48
CA VAL A 43 -7.02 -14.20 11.65
C VAL A 43 -6.60 -12.74 11.81
N GLU A 44 -6.40 -12.27 13.04
CA GLU A 44 -5.99 -10.88 13.29
C GLU A 44 -4.56 -10.60 12.83
N GLU A 45 -3.64 -11.55 13.03
CA GLU A 45 -2.27 -11.51 12.51
C GLU A 45 -2.26 -11.39 10.97
N THR A 46 -2.99 -12.29 10.29
CA THR A 46 -3.12 -12.29 8.82
C THR A 46 -3.70 -10.96 8.30
N LYS A 47 -4.68 -10.37 9.00
CA LYS A 47 -5.21 -9.05 8.62
C LYS A 47 -4.16 -7.95 8.75
N GLY A 48 -3.39 -7.96 9.84
CA GLY A 48 -2.31 -7.00 10.06
C GLY A 48 -1.21 -7.12 8.99
N GLU A 49 -0.79 -8.33 8.65
CA GLU A 49 0.16 -8.59 7.56
C GLU A 49 -0.38 -8.12 6.21
N LEU A 50 -1.63 -8.44 5.90
CA LEU A 50 -2.28 -7.98 4.66
C LEU A 50 -2.36 -6.45 4.57
N GLU A 51 -2.63 -5.77 5.69
CA GLU A 51 -2.63 -4.31 5.74
C GLU A 51 -1.22 -3.74 5.51
N GLN A 52 -0.19 -4.33 6.12
CA GLN A 52 1.20 -3.94 5.87
C GLN A 52 1.59 -4.14 4.40
N LEU A 53 1.20 -5.26 3.78
CA LEU A 53 1.42 -5.50 2.35
C LEU A 53 0.66 -4.47 1.50
N ALA A 54 -0.56 -4.09 1.90
CA ALA A 54 -1.30 -3.06 1.20
C ALA A 54 -0.61 -1.68 1.26
N TRP A 55 -0.04 -1.32 2.42
CA TRP A 55 0.78 -0.13 2.56
C TRP A 55 2.08 -0.22 1.76
N ALA A 56 2.75 -1.36 1.73
CA ALA A 56 3.95 -1.54 0.91
C ALA A 56 3.67 -1.34 -0.59
N ILE A 57 2.51 -1.78 -1.08
CA ILE A 57 2.13 -1.65 -2.50
C ILE A 57 1.62 -0.24 -2.82
N THR A 58 0.68 0.29 -2.02
CA THR A 58 -0.08 1.51 -2.36
C THR A 58 0.23 2.71 -1.47
N GLY A 59 1.09 2.53 -0.47
CA GLY A 59 1.44 3.48 0.59
C GLY A 59 0.44 3.50 1.76
N ASN A 60 0.84 4.13 2.85
CA ASN A 60 -0.03 4.45 3.99
C ASN A 60 -0.70 5.82 3.79
N GLN A 61 -2.03 5.83 3.78
CA GLN A 61 -2.83 7.05 3.60
C GLN A 61 -2.78 8.00 4.80
N SER A 62 -2.39 7.50 5.98
CA SER A 62 -2.31 8.29 7.21
C SER A 62 -1.04 9.14 7.28
N LEU A 63 -0.04 8.87 6.42
CA LEU A 63 1.20 9.64 6.37
C LEU A 63 0.99 10.89 5.49
N VAL A 64 0.74 12.01 6.17
CA VAL A 64 0.47 13.32 5.58
C VAL A 64 1.50 14.33 6.08
N SER A 65 2.06 15.11 5.16
CA SER A 65 2.93 16.25 5.47
C SER A 65 2.55 17.43 4.59
N GLY A 66 2.53 18.64 5.16
CA GLY A 66 2.11 19.84 4.42
C GLY A 66 0.68 19.78 3.87
N GLY A 67 -0.21 18.99 4.50
CA GLY A 67 -1.60 18.80 4.04
C GLY A 67 -1.77 17.86 2.86
N SER A 68 -0.69 17.22 2.38
CA SER A 68 -0.74 16.22 1.31
C SER A 68 -0.17 14.89 1.76
N ARG A 69 -0.69 13.80 1.20
CA ARG A 69 -0.15 12.45 1.41
C ARG A 69 1.28 12.38 0.87
N ILE A 70 2.17 11.72 1.60
CA ILE A 70 3.59 11.60 1.24
C ILE A 70 4.05 10.17 0.97
N ASP A 71 3.27 9.16 1.34
CA ASP A 71 3.62 7.76 1.14
C ASP A 71 2.66 7.09 0.15
N PHE A 72 3.22 6.53 -0.92
CA PHE A 72 2.49 5.89 -2.02
C PHE A 72 2.99 4.48 -2.35
N GLY A 73 3.95 3.96 -1.58
CA GLY A 73 4.54 2.63 -1.77
C GLY A 73 5.08 2.38 -3.18
N TYR A 74 5.19 1.10 -3.53
CA TYR A 74 5.71 0.65 -4.83
C TYR A 74 5.03 1.33 -6.03
N VAL A 75 3.69 1.46 -6.01
CA VAL A 75 2.94 2.04 -7.14
C VAL A 75 3.28 3.52 -7.32
N GLY A 76 3.49 4.26 -6.22
CA GLY A 76 3.89 5.66 -6.26
C GLY A 76 5.22 5.91 -6.94
N ASP A 77 6.17 5.01 -6.70
CA ASP A 77 7.56 5.15 -7.14
C ASP A 77 7.78 4.58 -8.53
N VAL A 78 7.16 3.43 -8.83
CA VAL A 78 7.35 2.73 -10.11
C VAL A 78 6.30 3.15 -11.14
N GLY A 79 5.10 3.53 -10.73
CA GLY A 79 3.98 3.81 -11.64
C GLY A 79 3.31 2.55 -12.19
N ALA A 80 3.54 1.40 -11.58
CA ALA A 80 2.91 0.12 -11.91
C ALA A 80 2.70 -0.70 -10.64
N LEU A 81 1.85 -1.72 -10.72
CA LEU A 81 1.74 -2.71 -9.65
C LEU A 81 2.93 -3.68 -9.68
N PRO A 82 3.37 -4.18 -8.51
CA PRO A 82 4.33 -5.26 -8.47
C PRO A 82 3.71 -6.49 -9.11
N SER A 83 4.50 -7.22 -9.90
CA SER A 83 4.07 -8.45 -10.55
C SER A 83 3.78 -9.56 -9.53
N ASN A 84 4.52 -9.55 -8.44
CA ASN A 84 4.44 -10.48 -7.33
C ASN A 84 5.04 -9.84 -6.06
N LEU A 85 4.95 -10.50 -4.90
CA LEU A 85 5.39 -9.89 -3.64
C LEU A 85 6.93 -9.73 -3.53
N ASP A 86 7.75 -10.46 -4.31
CA ASP A 86 9.22 -10.29 -4.31
C ASP A 86 9.68 -8.91 -4.78
N ASP A 87 8.88 -8.26 -5.61
CA ASP A 87 9.15 -6.91 -6.13
C ASP A 87 9.13 -5.85 -5.00
N LEU A 88 8.58 -6.20 -3.83
CA LEU A 88 8.54 -5.34 -2.65
C LEU A 88 9.84 -5.37 -1.83
N ILE A 89 10.63 -6.45 -1.91
CA ILE A 89 11.89 -6.59 -1.17
C ILE A 89 13.12 -6.38 -2.05
N SER A 90 12.98 -6.61 -3.36
CA SER A 90 14.10 -6.57 -4.29
C SER A 90 13.70 -5.80 -5.53
N ASN A 91 14.58 -4.89 -5.97
CA ASN A 91 14.32 -4.07 -7.15
C ASN A 91 14.15 -4.96 -8.40
N PRO A 92 12.93 -5.07 -8.96
CA PRO A 92 12.64 -6.02 -10.02
C PRO A 92 13.17 -5.50 -11.35
N GLY A 93 14.29 -6.06 -11.82
CA GLY A 93 14.86 -5.66 -13.12
C GLY A 93 15.61 -4.33 -13.11
N GLY A 94 15.98 -3.80 -11.93
CA GLY A 94 16.85 -2.62 -11.81
C GLY A 94 16.14 -1.31 -12.16
N LEU A 95 14.88 -1.18 -11.80
CA LEU A 95 14.08 0.03 -11.96
C LEU A 95 14.74 1.20 -11.25
N ALA A 96 15.01 2.29 -11.97
CA ALA A 96 15.71 3.44 -11.41
C ALA A 96 14.85 4.25 -10.44
N THR A 97 13.52 4.15 -10.56
CA THR A 97 12.57 4.86 -9.70
C THR A 97 12.16 4.10 -8.45
N TRP A 98 12.55 2.83 -8.32
CA TRP A 98 12.22 2.01 -7.14
C TRP A 98 12.98 2.50 -5.90
N ASP A 99 12.24 2.77 -4.82
CA ASP A 99 12.76 3.31 -3.54
C ASP A 99 12.50 2.35 -2.36
N GLY A 100 12.38 1.05 -2.67
CA GLY A 100 12.24 0.01 -1.66
C GLY A 100 13.57 -0.30 -0.92
N PRO A 101 13.60 -1.36 -0.10
CA PRO A 101 12.52 -2.34 0.11
C PRO A 101 11.33 -1.76 0.89
N TYR A 102 10.12 -2.11 0.47
CA TYR A 102 8.85 -1.62 1.02
C TYR A 102 8.32 -2.47 2.18
N VAL A 103 8.84 -3.68 2.33
CA VAL A 103 8.62 -4.55 3.49
C VAL A 103 9.97 -4.85 4.11
N GLN A 104 10.02 -4.78 5.44
CA GLN A 104 11.17 -5.18 6.22
C GLN A 104 10.89 -6.59 6.74
N ASP A 105 11.78 -7.53 6.43
CA ASP A 105 11.78 -8.83 7.07
C ASP A 105 12.55 -8.66 8.40
N ASP A 106 11.83 -8.51 9.51
CA ASP A 106 12.38 -8.25 10.85
C ASP A 106 13.37 -9.35 11.31
N PHE A 107 13.47 -10.49 10.61
CA PHE A 107 14.39 -11.59 10.92
C PHE A 107 15.65 -11.66 10.04
N TYR A 108 15.79 -10.77 9.05
CA TYR A 108 16.82 -10.91 8.01
C TYR A 108 18.26 -10.52 8.41
N ALA A 109 18.46 -9.93 9.60
CA ALA A 109 19.80 -9.51 10.01
C ALA A 109 20.70 -10.65 10.54
N ALA A 110 20.17 -11.84 10.86
CA ALA A 110 20.92 -12.81 11.67
C ALA A 110 21.28 -14.16 11.02
N VAL A 111 20.57 -14.70 10.00
CA VAL A 111 20.72 -16.15 9.66
C VAL A 111 20.68 -16.53 8.17
N GLY A 112 20.64 -15.60 7.21
CA GLY A 112 20.89 -15.92 5.79
C GLY A 112 19.99 -17.00 5.15
N GLY A 113 18.77 -17.20 5.66
CA GLY A 113 17.72 -18.01 5.01
C GLY A 113 16.92 -17.20 3.98
N PRO A 114 16.10 -17.83 3.11
CA PRO A 114 15.28 -17.11 2.13
C PRO A 114 14.09 -16.36 2.78
N SER A 115 13.92 -15.07 2.46
CA SER A 115 12.84 -14.18 2.93
C SER A 115 11.53 -14.55 2.22
N SER A 116 10.67 -15.27 2.91
CA SER A 116 9.34 -15.58 2.39
C SER A 116 8.22 -15.50 3.41
N GLU A 117 8.50 -15.10 4.65
CA GLU A 117 7.49 -15.07 5.71
C GLU A 117 6.36 -14.07 5.39
N PHE A 118 6.72 -12.89 4.86
CA PHE A 118 5.76 -11.90 4.36
C PHE A 118 4.87 -12.40 3.20
N LYS A 119 5.20 -13.55 2.60
CA LYS A 119 4.40 -14.17 1.52
C LYS A 119 3.42 -15.20 2.04
N THR A 120 3.48 -15.56 3.32
CA THR A 120 2.64 -16.59 3.91
C THR A 120 1.76 -16.01 5.00
N ASP A 121 0.54 -16.51 5.12
CA ASP A 121 -0.35 -16.19 6.23
C ASP A 121 0.04 -16.93 7.52
N ALA A 122 -0.65 -16.62 8.62
CA ALA A 122 -0.40 -17.21 9.93
C ALA A 122 -0.69 -18.73 10.03
N TRP A 123 -1.20 -19.36 8.96
CA TRP A 123 -1.33 -20.82 8.82
C TRP A 123 -0.25 -21.43 7.94
N GLY A 124 0.72 -20.63 7.47
CA GLY A 124 1.80 -21.03 6.58
C GLY A 124 1.39 -21.23 5.13
N ARG A 125 0.21 -20.72 4.71
CA ARG A 125 -0.20 -20.76 3.31
C ARG A 125 0.21 -19.49 2.59
N ALA A 126 0.70 -19.61 1.37
CA ALA A 126 1.07 -18.46 0.57
C ALA A 126 -0.14 -17.55 0.27
N TYR A 127 0.06 -16.24 0.39
CA TYR A 127 -0.86 -15.23 -0.12
C TYR A 127 -1.00 -15.37 -1.63
N GLN A 128 -2.23 -15.22 -2.12
CA GLN A 128 -2.53 -15.18 -3.54
C GLN A 128 -2.48 -13.72 -4.00
N PHE A 129 -1.43 -13.39 -4.75
CA PHE A 129 -1.25 -12.08 -5.40
C PHE A 129 -0.57 -12.27 -6.75
N SER A 130 -1.11 -11.63 -7.79
CA SER A 130 -0.61 -11.71 -9.17
C SER A 130 -0.78 -10.37 -9.91
N GLY A 131 -0.35 -9.28 -9.27
CA GLY A 131 -0.38 -7.94 -9.88
C GLY A 131 -1.77 -7.32 -10.05
N GLY A 132 -2.67 -7.58 -9.10
CA GLY A 132 -4.05 -7.07 -9.13
C GLY A 132 -4.36 -6.05 -8.03
N ALA A 133 -5.63 -5.67 -7.90
CA ALA A 133 -6.11 -4.76 -6.85
C ALA A 133 -6.41 -5.47 -5.51
N THR A 134 -6.07 -6.75 -5.35
CA THR A 134 -6.38 -7.55 -4.15
C THR A 134 -5.28 -8.53 -3.80
N ILE A 135 -5.08 -8.76 -2.50
CA ILE A 135 -4.28 -9.87 -1.94
C ILE A 135 -5.24 -10.77 -1.16
N VAL A 136 -5.10 -12.08 -1.30
CA VAL A 136 -6.03 -13.06 -0.71
C VAL A 136 -5.30 -14.10 0.13
N SER A 137 -5.79 -14.33 1.35
CA SER A 137 -5.42 -15.49 2.19
C SER A 137 -6.55 -16.52 2.18
N THR A 138 -6.15 -17.80 2.19
CA THR A 138 -7.06 -18.96 2.26
C THR A 138 -6.70 -19.94 3.39
N GLY A 139 -5.79 -19.58 4.29
CA GLY A 139 -5.28 -20.42 5.38
C GLY A 139 -6.34 -20.91 6.37
N GLY A 140 -7.13 -19.98 6.92
CA GLY A 140 -8.05 -20.21 8.03
C GLY A 140 -9.42 -20.83 7.69
N GLY A 141 -9.59 -21.41 6.50
CA GLY A 141 -10.86 -21.99 6.04
C GLY A 141 -11.93 -20.96 5.62
N THR A 142 -11.81 -19.70 6.05
CA THR A 142 -12.51 -18.54 5.49
C THR A 142 -11.52 -17.69 4.71
N THR A 143 -11.93 -17.25 3.52
CA THR A 143 -11.11 -16.37 2.68
C THR A 143 -11.04 -14.97 3.28
N ILE A 144 -9.83 -14.46 3.49
CA ILE A 144 -9.59 -13.07 3.88
C ILE A 144 -9.08 -12.35 2.63
N THR A 145 -9.77 -11.29 2.20
CA THR A 145 -9.40 -10.50 1.02
C THR A 145 -9.05 -9.09 1.46
N GLN A 146 -7.81 -8.69 1.20
CA GLN A 146 -7.39 -7.31 1.32
C GLN A 146 -7.49 -6.64 -0.05
N ARG A 147 -8.22 -5.54 -0.10
CA ARG A 147 -8.40 -4.75 -1.31
C ARG A 147 -7.48 -3.53 -1.26
N LEU A 148 -6.68 -3.36 -2.31
CA LEU A 148 -5.73 -2.26 -2.47
C LEU A 148 -6.42 -0.99 -2.98
N ALA A 149 -7.37 -1.15 -3.90
CA ALA A 149 -8.20 -0.08 -4.48
C ALA A 149 -9.52 -0.65 -5.04
N ASN A 150 -10.48 0.19 -5.42
CA ASN A 150 -11.73 -0.34 -6.03
C ASN A 150 -11.46 -0.91 -7.42
N SER A 151 -10.51 -0.33 -8.14
CA SER A 151 -10.06 -0.77 -9.46
C SER A 151 -8.55 -0.55 -9.63
N LEU A 152 -7.97 -1.16 -10.66
CA LEU A 152 -6.60 -0.83 -11.09
C LEU A 152 -6.50 0.62 -11.58
N ASP A 153 -7.58 1.11 -12.18
CA ASP A 153 -7.63 2.44 -12.76
C ASP A 153 -7.53 3.53 -11.70
N ASP A 154 -8.07 3.28 -10.50
CA ASP A 154 -7.90 4.16 -9.36
C ASP A 154 -6.40 4.37 -9.06
N LEU A 155 -5.57 3.35 -9.23
CA LEU A 155 -4.14 3.42 -8.95
C LEU A 155 -3.32 3.99 -10.11
N LEU A 156 -3.72 3.75 -11.35
CA LEU A 156 -2.87 3.98 -12.53
C LEU A 156 -3.40 5.06 -13.50
N TYR A 157 -4.69 5.40 -13.43
CA TYR A 157 -5.35 6.29 -14.40
C TYR A 157 -6.03 7.50 -13.75
N ASN A 158 -5.27 8.24 -12.96
CA ASN A 158 -5.72 9.51 -12.34
C ASN A 158 -5.59 10.68 -13.32
N ARG A 159 -6.23 11.81 -12.97
CA ARG A 159 -6.29 12.99 -13.84
C ARG A 159 -5.84 14.25 -13.12
N LEU A 160 -5.29 15.18 -13.91
CA LEU A 160 -4.91 16.52 -13.47
C LEU A 160 -5.58 17.56 -14.36
N THR A 161 -6.27 18.49 -13.72
CA THR A 161 -6.72 19.73 -14.34
C THR A 161 -5.82 20.87 -13.89
N VAL A 162 -5.20 21.56 -14.83
CA VAL A 162 -4.35 22.72 -14.56
C VAL A 162 -5.00 23.97 -15.15
N THR A 163 -5.00 25.07 -14.40
CA THR A 163 -5.32 26.40 -14.95
C THR A 163 -4.08 27.29 -14.87
N VAL A 164 -3.67 27.86 -15.99
CA VAL A 164 -2.55 28.79 -16.10
C VAL A 164 -3.07 30.23 -16.13
N VAL A 165 -2.51 31.06 -15.26
CA VAL A 165 -2.71 32.51 -15.27
C VAL A 165 -1.40 33.27 -15.10
N ASP A 166 -1.40 34.56 -15.40
CA ASP A 166 -0.29 35.48 -15.13
C ASP A 166 -0.42 36.15 -13.76
N LEU A 167 0.39 37.19 -13.52
CA LEU A 167 0.37 37.93 -12.26
C LEU A 167 -1.00 38.60 -11.95
N ASP A 168 -1.76 39.00 -12.97
CA ASP A 168 -3.04 39.68 -12.83
C ASP A 168 -4.26 38.72 -12.81
N ASN A 169 -4.00 37.41 -12.89
CA ASN A 169 -4.98 36.32 -13.00
C ASN A 169 -5.68 36.23 -14.34
N ASP A 170 -5.11 36.83 -15.38
CA ASP A 170 -5.62 36.70 -16.73
C ASP A 170 -5.10 35.39 -17.35
N PRO A 171 -5.91 34.67 -18.15
CA PRO A 171 -5.45 33.52 -18.90
C PRO A 171 -4.73 33.95 -20.20
N PRO A 172 -3.89 33.09 -20.79
CA PRO A 172 -3.04 33.45 -21.94
C PRO A 172 -3.79 33.84 -23.23
N GLY A 173 -5.10 33.61 -23.31
CA GLY A 173 -5.92 33.98 -24.46
C GLY A 173 -5.53 33.22 -25.74
N SER A 174 -6.12 33.60 -26.86
CA SER A 174 -5.84 32.94 -28.16
C SER A 174 -4.44 33.25 -28.69
N VAL A 175 -3.81 34.33 -28.23
CA VAL A 175 -2.51 34.81 -28.73
C VAL A 175 -1.34 34.13 -28.03
N TYR A 176 -1.41 33.95 -26.71
CA TYR A 176 -0.27 33.45 -25.93
C TYR A 176 -0.43 32.01 -25.43
N ARG A 177 -1.54 31.31 -25.71
CA ARG A 177 -1.71 29.91 -25.27
C ARG A 177 -0.59 28.97 -25.72
N ASP A 178 -0.05 29.20 -26.93
CA ASP A 178 1.04 28.40 -27.49
C ASP A 178 2.43 28.83 -26.96
N SER A 179 2.48 29.94 -26.22
CA SER A 179 3.68 30.43 -25.51
C SER A 179 3.86 29.77 -24.15
N VAL A 180 2.89 28.97 -23.69
CA VAL A 180 2.97 28.22 -22.43
C VAL A 180 3.06 26.73 -22.72
N ARG A 181 3.99 26.05 -22.05
CA ARG A 181 4.13 24.60 -22.07
C ARG A 181 4.05 24.03 -20.67
N LEU A 182 3.14 23.08 -20.49
CA LEU A 182 3.00 22.28 -19.28
C LEU A 182 3.72 20.95 -19.52
N ILE A 183 4.56 20.55 -18.56
CA ILE A 183 5.38 19.34 -18.62
C ILE A 183 5.13 18.56 -17.33
N LEU A 184 4.38 17.47 -17.42
CA LEU A 184 4.17 16.54 -16.31
C LEU A 184 5.19 15.41 -16.40
N ILE A 185 5.90 15.17 -15.31
CA ILE A 185 6.89 14.10 -15.16
C ILE A 185 6.37 13.13 -14.09
N HIS A 186 6.23 11.86 -14.46
CA HIS A 186 5.75 10.79 -13.60
C HIS A 186 6.44 9.46 -13.91
N PRO A 187 6.49 8.48 -12.99
CA PRO A 187 7.00 7.15 -13.29
C PRO A 187 6.26 6.49 -14.47
N ASP A 188 7.00 5.75 -15.30
CA ASP A 188 6.48 5.15 -16.55
C ASP A 188 5.96 3.72 -16.40
N GLY A 189 6.06 3.12 -15.22
CA GLY A 189 5.70 1.71 -14.97
C GLY A 189 6.77 0.71 -15.43
N ALA A 190 7.87 1.17 -16.01
CA ALA A 190 8.99 0.37 -16.52
C ALA A 190 10.34 0.73 -15.85
N GLY A 191 10.29 1.50 -14.76
CA GLY A 191 11.45 1.89 -13.97
C GLY A 191 12.17 3.16 -14.44
N GLY A 192 11.52 3.95 -15.29
CA GLY A 192 11.94 5.28 -15.70
C GLY A 192 10.88 6.33 -15.41
N PHE A 193 11.09 7.53 -15.96
CA PHE A 193 10.11 8.62 -15.92
C PHE A 193 9.55 8.88 -17.32
N ALA A 194 8.23 8.94 -17.41
CA ALA A 194 7.53 9.46 -18.56
C ALA A 194 7.40 10.99 -18.45
N THR A 195 7.48 11.66 -19.60
CA THR A 195 7.17 13.08 -19.72
C THR A 195 5.95 13.26 -20.62
N ARG A 196 4.95 14.00 -20.12
CA ARG A 196 3.76 14.40 -20.88
C ARG A 196 3.78 15.92 -21.06
N ASN A 197 3.62 16.36 -22.30
CA ASN A 197 3.58 17.77 -22.63
C ASN A 197 2.16 18.17 -23.04
N SER A 198 1.73 19.35 -22.62
CA SER A 198 0.48 19.96 -23.05
C SER A 198 0.65 21.48 -23.14
N SER A 199 -0.22 22.14 -23.91
CA SER A 199 -0.37 23.59 -23.92
C SER A 199 -1.78 23.92 -23.45
N PRO A 200 -1.96 25.00 -22.68
CA PRO A 200 -3.29 25.38 -22.22
C PRO A 200 -4.18 25.82 -23.39
N ASP A 201 -5.48 25.74 -23.19
CA ASP A 201 -6.47 26.41 -24.02
C ASP A 201 -6.40 27.94 -23.82
N ALA A 202 -7.15 28.70 -24.62
CA ALA A 202 -7.20 30.16 -24.51
C ALA A 202 -7.72 30.65 -23.14
N ASN A 203 -8.47 29.82 -22.42
CA ASN A 203 -8.92 30.09 -21.04
C ASN A 203 -7.90 29.65 -19.97
N GLY A 204 -6.70 29.25 -20.36
CA GLY A 204 -5.65 28.78 -19.45
C GLY A 204 -5.78 27.31 -19.01
N LEU A 205 -6.83 26.60 -19.42
CA LEU A 205 -7.08 25.23 -18.95
C LEU A 205 -6.23 24.20 -19.71
N ALA A 206 -5.71 23.21 -19.00
CA ALA A 206 -5.11 22.02 -19.59
C ALA A 206 -5.47 20.78 -18.77
N LEU A 207 -5.48 19.63 -19.44
CA LEU A 207 -5.80 18.34 -18.84
C LEU A 207 -4.66 17.35 -19.08
N PHE A 208 -4.36 16.56 -18.06
CA PHE A 208 -3.56 15.35 -18.15
C PHE A 208 -4.37 14.18 -17.60
N ASP A 209 -4.17 13.00 -18.16
CA ASP A 209 -4.76 11.75 -17.72
C ASP A 209 -3.69 10.65 -17.67
N SER A 210 -4.13 9.47 -17.25
CA SER A 210 -3.29 8.26 -17.22
C SER A 210 -2.07 8.42 -16.31
N ILE A 211 -2.30 9.03 -15.15
CA ILE A 211 -1.26 9.35 -14.17
C ILE A 211 -1.35 8.34 -13.01
N PRO A 212 -0.26 7.65 -12.65
CA PRO A 212 -0.26 6.81 -11.47
C PRO A 212 -0.39 7.66 -10.19
N ILE A 213 -0.90 7.04 -9.12
CA ILE A 213 -0.85 7.64 -7.78
C ILE A 213 0.59 7.99 -7.42
N GLY A 214 0.78 8.96 -6.53
CA GLY A 214 2.13 9.42 -6.18
C GLY A 214 2.26 10.93 -6.13
N GLN A 215 3.48 11.37 -5.82
CA GLN A 215 3.88 12.78 -5.95
C GLN A 215 4.61 12.97 -7.28
N GLN A 216 3.96 13.69 -8.20
CA GLN A 216 4.47 13.92 -9.54
C GLN A 216 4.94 15.37 -9.69
N THR A 217 5.82 15.61 -10.66
CA THR A 217 6.34 16.96 -10.93
C THR A 217 5.63 17.58 -12.11
N LEU A 218 5.00 18.74 -11.92
CA LEU A 218 4.54 19.60 -13.01
C LEU A 218 5.49 20.77 -13.18
N ARG A 219 5.90 21.04 -14.42
CA ARG A 219 6.57 22.27 -14.81
C ARG A 219 5.69 23.08 -15.74
N THR A 220 5.55 24.37 -15.45
CA THR A 220 4.93 25.35 -16.34
C THR A 220 6.04 26.21 -16.90
N VAL A 221 6.22 26.19 -18.21
CA VAL A 221 7.28 26.92 -18.91
C VAL A 221 6.66 27.99 -19.78
N TYR A 222 7.04 29.25 -19.55
CA TYR A 222 6.79 30.33 -20.50
C TYR A 222 7.92 30.36 -21.54
N LEU A 223 7.61 29.91 -22.75
CA LEU A 223 8.57 29.64 -23.81
C LEU A 223 9.36 30.89 -24.26
N PRO A 224 8.77 32.11 -24.38
CA PRO A 224 9.50 33.27 -24.87
C PRO A 224 10.72 33.67 -24.02
N SER A 225 10.66 33.49 -22.70
CA SER A 225 11.76 33.81 -21.78
C SER A 225 12.42 32.57 -21.15
N ASN A 226 11.90 31.38 -21.41
CA ASN A 226 12.24 30.13 -20.72
C ASN A 226 12.05 30.19 -19.20
N ASP A 227 11.13 31.04 -18.72
CA ASP A 227 10.77 31.07 -17.30
C ASP A 227 10.02 29.78 -16.94
N THR A 228 10.47 29.10 -15.88
CA THR A 228 9.98 27.77 -15.51
C THR A 228 9.54 27.74 -14.05
N LEU A 229 8.24 27.49 -13.85
CA LEU A 229 7.67 27.21 -12.55
C LEU A 229 7.61 25.69 -12.33
N THR A 230 8.13 25.20 -11.20
CA THR A 230 8.02 23.78 -10.83
C THR A 230 7.12 23.62 -9.60
N ARG A 231 6.22 22.63 -9.64
CA ARG A 231 5.30 22.27 -8.57
C ARG A 231 5.23 20.74 -8.42
N LEU A 232 5.02 20.29 -7.18
CA LEU A 232 4.64 18.91 -6.90
C LEU A 232 3.12 18.81 -6.89
N VAL A 233 2.61 17.76 -7.51
CA VAL A 233 1.18 17.46 -7.57
C VAL A 233 0.97 16.06 -7.01
N THR A 234 0.05 15.96 -6.06
CA THR A 234 -0.26 14.69 -5.39
C THR A 234 -1.47 14.03 -6.06
N PHE A 235 -1.37 12.74 -6.34
CA PHE A 235 -2.44 11.93 -6.92
C PHE A 235 -2.81 10.81 -5.95
N THR A 236 -4.04 10.87 -5.43
CA THR A 236 -4.62 9.80 -4.61
C THR A 236 -5.44 8.84 -5.47
N PRO A 237 -5.71 7.61 -5.02
CA PRO A 237 -6.45 6.65 -5.82
C PRO A 237 -7.81 7.17 -6.31
N GLY A 238 -8.06 7.09 -7.62
CA GLY A 238 -9.29 7.57 -8.27
C GLY A 238 -9.47 9.08 -8.20
N GLY A 239 -8.37 9.83 -8.02
CA GLY A 239 -8.38 11.26 -7.78
C GLY A 239 -8.40 12.09 -9.06
N ASP A 240 -9.22 13.13 -9.05
CA ASP A 240 -9.16 14.25 -9.99
C ASP A 240 -8.49 15.44 -9.30
N SER A 241 -7.19 15.63 -9.54
CA SER A 241 -6.43 16.73 -8.93
C SER A 241 -6.63 18.03 -9.72
N PHE A 242 -6.81 19.13 -9.02
CA PHE A 242 -6.89 20.47 -9.60
C PHE A 242 -5.72 21.33 -9.10
N MET A 243 -5.11 22.10 -10.00
CA MET A 243 -4.09 23.08 -9.63
C MET A 243 -4.18 24.33 -10.48
N GLN A 244 -4.07 25.49 -9.84
CA GLN A 244 -3.80 26.74 -10.54
C GLN A 244 -2.29 27.03 -10.49
N THR A 245 -1.73 27.43 -11.63
CA THR A 245 -0.34 27.85 -11.75
C THR A 245 -0.32 29.31 -12.19
N GLN A 246 0.35 30.13 -11.38
CA GLN A 246 0.49 31.57 -11.62
C GLN A 246 1.93 31.86 -12.01
N LEU A 247 2.13 32.48 -13.18
CA LEU A 247 3.44 32.95 -13.63
C LEU A 247 3.83 34.23 -12.88
N PHE A 248 5.13 34.50 -12.75
CA PHE A 248 5.64 35.58 -11.89
C PHE A 248 5.51 36.98 -12.48
N GLY A 249 5.21 37.08 -13.77
CA GLY A 249 5.05 38.35 -14.48
C GLY A 249 3.65 38.51 -15.04
N ASP A 250 3.29 39.75 -15.31
CA ASP A 250 2.28 40.12 -16.29
C ASP A 250 2.90 39.86 -17.68
N LEU A 251 2.37 38.86 -18.39
CA LEU A 251 2.99 38.30 -19.59
C LEU A 251 2.13 38.46 -20.85
N TRP A 252 0.86 38.84 -20.72
CA TRP A 252 -0.08 38.96 -21.84
C TRP A 252 -1.09 40.09 -21.69
#